data_AF-A0A9C7PP51-F1
#
_entry.id   AF-A0A9C7PP51-F1
#
_cell.length_a   1.000
_cell.length_b   1.000
_cell.length_c   1.000
_cell.angle_alpha   90.00
_cell.angle_beta   90.00
_cell.angle_gamma   90.00
#
_symmetry.space_group_name_H-M   'P 1'
#
loop_
_entity.id
_entity.type
_entity.pdbx_description
1 polymer ?
#
loop_
_entity_poly.entity_id
_entity_poly.type
_entity_poly.pdbx_seq_one_letter_code
_entity_poly.pdbx_strand_id
1 'polypeptide(L)'
;MILNGSRNINFTLDLVVKDMSLFQAVADRTNVRWSWPRYCDIFKDGQSRFGPREWSPNIVRRLEEACNERLLAPGFPEEIVDNEPESAGFEVNRTH
;
A
#
# COMPACT_ATOMS: atom_id res chain seq x y z
N MET A 1 -9.52 -2.62 -0.95
CA MET A 1 -10.52 -2.78 -2.01
C MET A 1 -9.84 -3.03 -3.35
N ILE A 2 -9.61 -4.30 -3.70
CA ILE A 2 -9.02 -4.69 -5.00
C ILE A 2 -10.04 -5.53 -5.77
N LEU A 3 -10.54 -6.59 -5.12
CA LEU A 3 -11.45 -7.56 -5.72
C LEU A 3 -12.83 -6.99 -6.08
N ASN A 4 -13.23 -5.88 -5.46
CA ASN A 4 -14.45 -5.15 -5.81
C ASN A 4 -14.24 -4.14 -6.98
N GLY A 5 -13.00 -3.94 -7.42
CA GLY A 5 -12.63 -3.02 -8.50
C GLY A 5 -12.53 -1.52 -8.13
N SER A 6 -13.11 -1.07 -7.02
CA SER A 6 -13.18 0.37 -6.68
C SER A 6 -11.80 0.99 -6.46
N ARG A 7 -10.86 0.24 -5.85
CA ARG A 7 -9.44 0.65 -5.66
C ARG A 7 -9.27 2.00 -4.94
N ASN A 8 -10.36 2.55 -4.40
CA ASN A 8 -10.39 3.81 -3.71
C ASN A 8 -10.14 3.59 -2.21
N ILE A 9 -8.97 4.00 -1.74
CA ILE A 9 -8.63 4.04 -0.32
C ILE A 9 -8.13 5.43 0.10
N ASN A 10 -8.34 6.45 -0.75
CA ASN A 10 -7.85 7.83 -0.54
C ASN A 10 -6.34 7.94 -0.25
N PHE A 11 -5.52 7.04 -0.80
CA PHE A 11 -4.07 7.03 -0.61
C PHE A 11 -3.34 6.86 -1.94
N THR A 12 -2.58 7.87 -2.35
CA THR A 12 -1.95 7.96 -3.67
C THR A 12 -0.55 7.31 -3.71
N LEU A 13 -0.08 6.96 -4.91
CA LEU A 13 1.23 6.32 -5.11
C LEU A 13 2.40 7.19 -4.60
N ASP A 14 2.34 8.52 -4.77
CA ASP A 14 3.36 9.43 -4.24
C ASP A 14 3.50 9.38 -2.71
N LEU A 15 2.39 9.22 -1.98
CA LEU A 15 2.38 9.05 -0.53
C LEU A 15 3.00 7.72 -0.11
N VAL A 16 2.72 6.63 -0.83
CA VAL A 16 3.38 5.33 -0.59
C VAL A 16 4.89 5.44 -0.82
N VAL A 17 5.31 6.04 -1.93
CA VAL A 17 6.74 6.18 -2.24
C VAL A 17 7.45 7.06 -1.22
N LYS A 18 6.81 8.13 -0.74
CA LYS A 18 7.32 8.97 0.36
C LYS A 18 7.56 8.15 1.63
N ASP A 19 6.56 7.40 2.09
CA ASP A 19 6.66 6.65 3.35
C ASP A 19 7.69 5.52 3.24
N MET A 20 7.70 4.78 2.12
CA MET A 20 8.69 3.73 1.86
C MET A 20 10.13 4.27 1.84
N SER A 21 10.34 5.45 1.23
CA SER A 21 11.65 6.10 1.20
C SER A 21 12.09 6.57 2.59
N LEU A 22 11.15 7.07 3.41
CA LEU A 22 11.41 7.41 4.80
C LEU A 22 11.84 6.17 5.60
N PHE A 23 11.11 5.05 5.49
CA PHE A 23 11.47 3.82 6.20
C PHE A 23 12.83 3.27 5.76
N GLN A 24 13.15 3.32 4.47
CA GLN A 24 14.46 2.92 3.97
C GLN A 24 15.58 3.76 4.59
N ALA A 25 15.44 5.09 4.62
CA ALA A 25 16.41 5.97 5.26
C ALA A 25 16.58 5.68 6.76
N VAL A 26 15.50 5.29 7.44
CA VAL A 26 15.54 4.86 8.86
C VAL A 26 16.24 3.50 9.02
N ALA A 27 16.04 2.56 8.12
CA ALA A 27 16.74 1.28 8.14
C ALA A 27 18.25 1.49 7.91
N ASP A 28 18.61 2.31 6.92
CA ASP A 28 19.99 2.60 6.55
C ASP A 28 20.75 3.26 7.72
N ARG A 29 20.16 4.25 8.40
CA ARG A 29 20.81 4.91 9.55
C ARG A 29 20.96 4.00 10.78
N THR A 30 20.13 2.96 10.90
CA THR A 30 20.13 2.04 12.05
C THR A 30 20.83 0.71 11.77
N ASN A 31 21.32 0.52 10.54
CA ASN A 31 21.97 -0.70 10.06
C ASN A 31 21.11 -1.97 10.29
N VAL A 32 19.78 -1.83 10.23
CA VAL A 32 18.86 -2.96 10.32
C VAL A 32 18.82 -3.66 8.96
N ARG A 33 19.06 -4.98 8.93
CA ARG A 33 18.89 -5.78 7.71
C ARG A 33 17.41 -5.81 7.32
N TRP A 34 17.05 -4.95 6.38
CA TRP A 34 15.71 -4.87 5.80
C TRP A 34 15.72 -5.49 4.41
N SER A 35 14.88 -6.51 4.16
CA SER A 35 14.80 -7.26 2.88
C SER A 35 13.82 -6.66 1.87
N TRP A 36 13.26 -5.49 2.17
CA TRP A 36 12.20 -4.85 1.41
C TRP A 36 12.59 -3.81 0.32
N PRO A 37 13.87 -3.58 -0.06
CA PRO A 37 14.21 -2.65 -1.16
C PRO A 37 13.46 -2.93 -2.47
N ARG A 38 13.22 -4.21 -2.79
CA ARG A 38 12.50 -4.62 -4.00
C ARG A 38 11.05 -4.09 -4.06
N TYR A 39 10.41 -3.88 -2.91
CA TYR A 39 9.05 -3.32 -2.89
C TYR A 39 9.05 -1.81 -3.18
N CYS A 40 10.10 -1.09 -2.76
CA CYS A 40 10.25 0.32 -3.13
C CYS A 40 10.30 0.47 -4.65
N ASP A 41 11.02 -0.42 -5.34
CA ASP A 41 11.14 -0.40 -6.79
C ASP A 41 9.80 -0.69 -7.49
N ILE A 42 9.00 -1.60 -6.94
CA ILE A 42 7.64 -1.90 -7.43
C ILE A 42 6.78 -0.63 -7.43
N PHE A 43 6.77 0.13 -6.32
CA PHE A 43 5.95 1.34 -6.21
C PHE A 43 6.50 2.51 -7.01
N LYS A 44 7.83 2.65 -7.13
CA LYS A 44 8.45 3.64 -8.02
C LYS A 44 8.11 3.37 -9.50
N ASP A 45 8.18 2.12 -9.93
CA ASP A 45 7.74 1.72 -11.27
C ASP A 45 6.24 2.00 -11.47
N GLY A 46 5.39 1.61 -10.51
CA GLY A 46 3.97 1.92 -10.54
C GLY A 46 3.68 3.42 -10.68
N GLN A 47 4.35 4.26 -9.88
CA GLN A 47 4.23 5.71 -9.96
C GLN A 47 4.68 6.25 -11.32
N SER A 48 5.78 5.73 -11.88
CA SER A 48 6.26 6.12 -13.21
C SER A 48 5.26 5.78 -14.31
N ARG A 49 4.51 4.69 -14.16
CA ARG A 49 3.58 4.19 -15.18
C ARG A 49 2.19 4.82 -15.10
N PHE A 50 1.68 5.04 -13.89
CA PHE A 50 0.30 5.47 -13.67
C PHE A 50 0.18 6.90 -13.14
N GLY A 51 1.29 7.52 -12.75
CA GLY A 51 1.36 8.88 -12.23
C GLY A 51 1.31 8.95 -10.71
N PRO A 52 1.82 10.04 -10.11
CA PRO A 52 1.93 10.20 -8.65
C PRO A 52 0.59 10.27 -7.92
N ARG A 53 -0.44 10.84 -8.57
CA ARG A 53 -1.78 11.04 -8.00
C ARG A 53 -2.72 9.84 -8.22
N GLU A 54 -2.23 8.76 -8.80
CA GLU A 54 -2.98 7.52 -8.93
C GLU A 54 -3.18 6.86 -7.56
N TRP A 55 -4.31 6.19 -7.37
CA TRP A 55 -4.59 5.44 -6.15
C TRP A 55 -3.62 4.27 -5.97
N SER A 56 -3.03 4.14 -4.80
CA SER A 56 -2.03 3.10 -4.53
C SER A 56 -2.51 1.66 -4.76
N PRO A 57 -3.79 1.26 -4.55
CA PRO A 57 -4.25 -0.08 -4.90
C PRO A 57 -4.20 -0.39 -6.40
N ASN A 58 -4.13 0.63 -7.28
CA ASN A 58 -3.91 0.43 -8.71
C ASN A 58 -2.54 -0.18 -9.03
N ILE A 59 -1.63 -0.31 -8.06
CA ILE A 59 -0.37 -1.05 -8.23
C ILE A 59 -0.58 -2.48 -8.73
N VAL A 60 -1.71 -3.11 -8.38
CA VAL A 60 -2.04 -4.47 -8.83
C VAL A 60 -2.29 -4.56 -10.33
N ARG A 61 -2.59 -3.44 -11.01
CA ARG A 61 -2.71 -3.40 -12.48
C ARG A 61 -1.43 -3.87 -13.16
N ARG A 62 -0.26 -3.68 -12.52
CA ARG A 62 1.01 -4.22 -13.04
C ARG A 62 0.97 -5.74 -13.18
N LEU A 63 0.35 -6.43 -12.20
CA LEU A 63 0.18 -7.88 -12.21
C LEU A 63 -0.94 -8.28 -13.18
N GLU A 64 -2.07 -7.57 -13.15
CA GLU A 64 -3.19 -7.80 -14.07
C GLU A 64 -2.74 -7.74 -15.55
N GLU A 65 -1.97 -6.72 -15.90
CA GLU A 65 -1.46 -6.52 -17.26
C GLU A 65 -0.40 -7.57 -17.64
N ALA A 66 0.45 -7.99 -16.70
CA ALA A 66 1.45 -9.04 -16.93
C ALA A 66 0.83 -10.43 -17.10
N CYS A 67 -0.29 -10.70 -16.42
CA CYS A 67 -1.01 -11.96 -16.49
C CYS A 67 -2.14 -11.97 -17.51
N ASN A 68 -2.48 -10.81 -18.10
CA ASN A 68 -3.67 -10.60 -18.91
C ASN A 68 -4.96 -11.06 -18.21
N GLU A 69 -5.05 -10.78 -16.90
CA GLU A 69 -6.16 -11.22 -16.04
C GLU A 69 -6.62 -10.07 -15.13
N ARG A 70 -7.87 -10.11 -14.67
CA ARG A 70 -8.42 -9.11 -13.75
C ARG A 70 -8.57 -9.68 -12.35
N LEU A 71 -8.06 -8.97 -11.35
CA LEU A 71 -8.19 -9.36 -9.95
C LEU A 71 -9.53 -8.85 -9.39
N LEU A 72 -10.61 -9.47 -9.86
CA LEU A 72 -11.98 -9.17 -9.43
C LEU A 72 -12.65 -10.44 -8.90
N ALA A 73 -13.44 -10.30 -7.84
CA ALA A 73 -14.24 -11.38 -7.30
C ALA A 73 -15.54 -10.84 -6.69
N PRO A 74 -16.66 -11.58 -6.80
CA PRO A 74 -17.91 -11.19 -6.16
C PRO A 74 -17.82 -11.30 -4.63
N GLY A 75 -18.70 -10.59 -3.92
CA GLY A 75 -18.83 -10.69 -2.45
C GLY A 75 -17.89 -9.81 -1.64
N PHE A 76 -17.11 -8.94 -2.27
CA PHE A 76 -16.26 -7.96 -1.58
C PHE A 76 -16.94 -6.59 -1.50
N PRO A 77 -16.99 -5.94 -0.32
CA PRO A 77 -17.72 -4.69 -0.13
C PRO A 77 -17.06 -3.54 -0.87
N GLU A 78 -17.84 -2.59 -1.38
CA GLU A 78 -17.34 -1.40 -2.07
C GLU A 78 -16.61 -0.45 -1.14
N GLU A 79 -16.88 -0.46 0.16
CA GLU A 79 -16.19 0.37 1.15
C GLU A 79 -15.78 -0.48 2.35
N ILE A 80 -14.67 -0.12 2.98
CA ILE A 80 -14.28 -0.72 4.26
C ILE A 80 -15.07 0.00 5.35
N VAL A 81 -16.05 -0.70 5.92
CA VAL A 81 -16.86 -0.19 7.03
C VAL A 81 -16.28 -0.72 8.33
N ASP A 82 -15.86 0.20 9.20
CA ASP A 82 -15.56 -0.13 10.58
C ASP A 82 -16.85 -0.12 11.39
N ASN A 83 -17.14 -1.24 12.05
CA ASN A 83 -18.30 -1.40 12.93
C ASN A 83 -17.90 -1.45 14.40
N GLU A 84 -16.60 -1.34 14.71
CA GLU A 84 -16.13 -1.27 16.08
C GLU A 84 -16.47 0.09 16.69
N PRO A 85 -16.92 0.14 17.96
CA PRO A 85 -17.16 1.40 18.63
C PRO A 85 -15.84 2.16 18.83
N GLU A 86 -15.87 3.48 18.66
CA GLU A 86 -14.73 4.33 18.94
C GLU A 86 -14.20 4.10 20.36
N SER A 87 -12.88 3.97 20.49
CA SER A 87 -12.20 3.79 21.76
C SER A 87 -10.99 4.73 21.85
N ALA A 88 -10.63 5.09 23.08
CA ALA A 88 -9.44 5.89 23.31
C ALA A 88 -8.18 5.08 22.96
N GLY A 89 -7.34 5.63 22.09
CA GLY A 89 -6.03 5.04 21.78
C GLY A 89 -5.13 4.99 23.02
N PHE A 90 -4.30 3.96 23.12
CA PHE A 90 -3.31 3.80 24.18
C PHE A 90 -1.93 3.48 23.60
N GLU A 91 -0.88 3.91 24.31
CA GLU A 91 0.49 3.62 23.93
C GLU A 91 0.84 2.17 24.25
N VAL A 92 1.34 1.44 23.24
CA VAL A 92 1.85 0.09 23.43
C VAL A 92 3.29 0.19 23.92
N ASN A 93 3.49 -0.04 25.22
CA ASN A 93 4.83 -0.16 25.79
C ASN A 93 5.48 -1.47 25.34
N ARG A 94 6.80 -1.45 25.10
CA ARG A 94 7.56 -2.68 24.86
C ARG A 94 7.61 -3.49 26.16
N THR A 95 6.94 -4.63 26.21
CA THR A 95 7.21 -5.64 27.23
C THR A 95 8.55 -6.29 26.88
N HIS A 96 9.54 -6.14 27.77
CA HIS A 96 10.85 -6.77 27.66
C HIS A 96 10.79 -8.27 27.92
#